data_AF-A0A5K1K7M2-F1
#
_entry.id   AF-A0A5K1K7M2-F1
#
_cell.length_a   1.000
_cell.length_b   1.000
_cell.length_c   1.000
_cell.angle_alpha   90.00
_cell.angle_beta   90.00
_cell.angle_gamma   90.00
#
_symmetry.space_group_name_H-M   'P 1'
#
loop_
_entity.id
_entity.type
_entity.pdbx_description
1 polymer ?
#
loop_
_entity_poly.entity_id
_entity_poly.type
_entity_poly.pdbx_seq_one_letter_code
_entity_poly.pdbx_strand_id
1 'polypeptide(L)'
;MDEYPAFPLLQRLQATLTMNPPYCSGILEVSREAFKLYYGGKDARFIDLLETSTSNDPSDIEALANACERAKFGRGDDTVLDETYRKAGKMDADSFMTGLDLEATGLRDTVQVGLLSNKDETRGVRAELYKLNVYGEGAFFKT
;
A
#
# COMPACT_ATOMS: atom_id res chain seq x y z
N MET A 1 35.31 -9.11 -42.51
CA MET A 1 34.17 -9.79 -41.87
C MET A 1 34.76 -10.30 -40.59
N ASP A 2 34.70 -9.48 -39.54
CA ASP A 2 35.38 -9.77 -38.29
C ASP A 2 34.34 -9.57 -37.18
N GLU A 3 33.76 -10.70 -36.76
CA GLU A 3 32.97 -10.77 -35.54
C GLU A 3 33.91 -10.50 -34.36
N TYR A 4 33.83 -9.30 -33.82
CA TYR A 4 34.46 -9.00 -32.53
C TYR A 4 33.84 -9.93 -31.48
N PRO A 5 34.65 -10.70 -30.71
CA PRO A 5 34.11 -11.55 -29.67
C PRO A 5 33.43 -10.67 -28.64
N ALA A 6 32.13 -10.87 -28.46
CA ALA A 6 31.31 -10.10 -27.55
C ALA A 6 31.93 -10.16 -26.16
N PHE A 7 32.40 -9.01 -25.66
CA PHE A 7 33.01 -8.90 -24.34
C PHE A 7 32.03 -9.39 -23.27
N PRO A 8 32.30 -10.51 -22.57
CA PRO A 8 31.35 -11.07 -21.60
C PRO A 8 31.02 -10.09 -20.47
N LEU A 9 31.96 -9.19 -20.13
CA LEU A 9 31.75 -8.09 -19.20
C LEU A 9 30.75 -7.05 -19.73
N LEU A 10 30.81 -6.73 -21.02
CA LEU A 10 29.88 -5.79 -21.65
C LEU A 10 28.47 -6.39 -21.73
N GLN A 11 28.37 -7.68 -22.06
CA GLN A 11 27.10 -8.41 -22.02
C GLN A 11 26.51 -8.51 -20.61
N ARG A 12 27.35 -8.79 -19.59
CA ARG A 12 26.90 -8.80 -18.20
C ARG A 12 26.47 -7.41 -17.73
N LEU A 13 27.23 -6.37 -18.05
CA LEU A 13 26.86 -5.00 -17.72
C LEU A 13 25.54 -4.61 -18.41
N GLN A 14 25.39 -4.94 -19.69
CA GLN A 14 24.15 -4.71 -20.43
C GLN A 14 22.97 -5.47 -19.80
N ALA A 15 23.15 -6.76 -19.47
CA ALA A 15 22.14 -7.56 -18.78
C ALA A 15 21.76 -6.95 -17.43
N THR A 16 22.74 -6.54 -16.61
CA THR A 16 22.51 -5.89 -15.31
C THR A 16 21.81 -4.54 -15.45
N LEU A 17 22.16 -3.72 -16.44
CA LEU A 17 21.48 -2.45 -16.71
C LEU A 17 20.06 -2.65 -17.25
N THR A 18 19.78 -3.78 -17.89
CA THR A 18 18.42 -4.17 -18.31
C THR A 18 17.65 -4.93 -17.24
N MET A 19 18.29 -5.34 -16.14
CA MET A 19 17.59 -5.89 -14.97
C MET A 19 16.91 -4.75 -14.24
N ASN A 20 15.68 -4.47 -14.64
CA ASN A 20 14.77 -3.57 -13.93
C ASN A 20 13.83 -4.47 -13.10
N PRO A 21 14.22 -4.92 -11.89
CA PRO A 21 13.32 -5.69 -11.06
C PRO A 21 12.06 -4.86 -10.80
N PRO A 22 10.85 -5.46 -10.83
CA PRO A 22 9.58 -4.73 -10.68
C PRO A 22 9.34 -4.36 -9.21
N TYR A 23 10.35 -3.81 -8.54
CA TYR A 23 10.35 -3.50 -7.13
C TYR A 23 11.13 -2.21 -6.90
N CYS A 24 10.44 -1.22 -6.34
CA CYS A 24 11.01 0.01 -5.81
C CYS A 24 10.67 0.11 -4.31
N SER A 25 11.58 0.69 -3.53
CA SER A 25 11.38 0.98 -2.11
C SER A 25 11.92 2.36 -1.74
N GLY A 26 11.37 2.97 -0.69
CA GLY A 26 11.75 4.30 -0.25
C GLY A 26 10.86 4.81 0.88
N ILE A 27 11.16 6.01 1.36
CA ILE A 27 10.35 6.77 2.31
C ILE A 27 9.88 8.03 1.58
N LEU A 28 8.60 8.34 1.70
CA LEU A 28 7.97 9.50 1.09
C LEU A 28 7.47 10.42 2.20
N GLU A 29 7.95 11.65 2.22
CA GLU A 29 7.37 12.69 3.06
C GLU A 29 6.02 13.12 2.47
N VAL A 30 5.03 13.25 3.34
CA VAL A 30 3.67 13.67 2.98
C VAL A 30 3.24 14.79 3.91
N SER A 31 2.27 15.60 3.48
CA SER A 31 1.74 16.69 4.30
C SER A 31 1.01 16.14 5.53
N ARG A 32 0.81 16.98 6.56
CA ARG A 32 0.09 16.60 7.78
C ARG A 32 -1.33 16.10 7.48
N GLU A 33 -1.95 16.62 6.43
CA GLU A 33 -3.29 16.23 5.98
C GLU A 33 -3.38 14.75 5.60
N ALA A 34 -2.30 14.16 5.10
CA ALA A 34 -2.26 12.74 4.74
C ALA A 34 -2.42 11.81 5.96
N PHE A 35 -2.17 12.30 7.18
CA PHE A 35 -2.33 11.55 8.43
C PHE A 35 -3.75 11.63 9.00
N LYS A 36 -4.66 12.37 8.37
CA LYS A 36 -6.05 12.48 8.77
C LYS A 36 -6.88 11.34 8.17
N LEU A 37 -7.63 10.67 9.02
CA LEU A 37 -8.53 9.59 8.64
C LEU A 37 -9.94 9.88 9.20
N TYR A 38 -10.93 9.89 8.31
CA TYR A 38 -12.34 9.94 8.67
C TYR A 38 -12.96 8.57 8.43
N TYR A 39 -13.80 8.08 9.33
CA TYR A 39 -14.32 6.72 9.27
C TYR A 39 -15.67 6.56 9.96
N GLY A 40 -16.37 5.44 9.74
CA GLY A 40 -17.62 5.11 10.46
C GLY A 40 -18.92 5.49 9.74
N GLY A 41 -18.84 5.98 8.50
CA GLY A 41 -20.02 6.24 7.66
C GLY A 41 -21.01 7.21 8.32
N LYS A 42 -22.17 6.69 8.76
CA LYS A 42 -23.21 7.48 9.45
C LYS A 42 -22.77 7.95 10.85
N ASP A 43 -21.99 7.13 11.54
CA ASP A 43 -21.42 7.44 12.85
C ASP A 43 -19.98 7.95 12.65
N ALA A 44 -19.86 9.03 11.86
CA ALA A 44 -18.58 9.55 11.43
C ALA A 44 -17.68 9.93 12.60
N ARG A 45 -16.45 9.43 12.56
CA ARG A 45 -15.36 9.69 13.49
C ARG A 45 -14.15 10.19 12.72
N PHE A 46 -13.21 10.74 13.46
CA PHE A 46 -11.98 11.32 12.96
C PHE A 46 -10.82 10.87 13.84
N ILE A 47 -9.68 10.61 13.22
CA ILE A 47 -8.41 10.40 13.90
C ILE A 47 -7.28 11.10 13.15
N ASP A 48 -6.43 11.81 13.89
CA ASP A 48 -5.15 12.35 13.40
C ASP A 48 -4.03 11.38 13.81
N LEU A 49 -3.58 10.55 12.86
CA LEU A 49 -2.58 9.51 13.12
C LEU A 49 -1.24 10.08 13.62
N LEU A 50 -0.92 11.33 13.28
CA LEU A 50 0.31 11.98 13.73
C LEU A 50 0.19 12.40 15.19
N GLU A 51 -0.93 13.02 15.57
CA GLU A 51 -1.20 13.38 16.97
C GLU A 51 -1.26 12.14 17.86
N THR A 52 -2.05 11.13 17.45
CA THR A 52 -2.22 9.89 18.22
C THR A 52 -0.91 9.12 18.37
N SER A 53 0.03 9.21 17.41
CA SER A 53 1.34 8.56 17.53
C SER A 53 2.21 9.08 18.69
N THR A 54 1.90 10.29 19.19
CA THR A 54 2.61 10.93 20.30
C THR A 54 1.78 10.99 21.59
N SER A 55 0.50 10.57 21.52
CA SER A 55 -0.40 10.53 22.66
C SER A 55 -0.18 9.27 23.50
N ASN A 56 -0.37 9.38 24.81
CA ASN A 56 -0.43 8.22 25.71
C ASN A 56 -1.87 7.69 25.88
N ASP A 57 -2.86 8.32 25.24
CA ASP A 57 -4.25 7.89 25.27
C ASP A 57 -4.54 6.95 24.07
N PRO A 58 -4.86 5.66 24.31
CA PRO A 58 -5.17 4.72 23.25
C PRO A 58 -6.61 4.85 22.70
N SER A 59 -7.45 5.71 23.29
CA SER A 59 -8.90 5.74 23.01
C SER A 59 -9.24 5.92 21.53
N ASP A 60 -8.51 6.77 20.80
CA ASP A 60 -8.72 6.99 19.36
C ASP A 60 -8.34 5.75 18.52
N ILE A 61 -7.23 5.09 18.86
CA ILE A 61 -6.81 3.85 18.18
C ILE A 61 -7.79 2.71 18.47
N GLU A 62 -8.23 2.58 19.71
CA GLU A 62 -9.26 1.60 20.10
C GLU A 62 -10.57 1.87 19.39
N ALA A 63 -11.00 3.13 19.29
CA ALA A 63 -12.18 3.52 18.54
C ALA A 63 -12.07 3.18 17.05
N LEU A 64 -10.90 3.38 16.43
CA LEU A 64 -10.65 2.99 15.05
C LEU A 64 -10.70 1.46 14.88
N ALA A 65 -10.06 0.72 15.79
CA ALA A 65 -10.06 -0.75 15.76
C ALA A 65 -11.48 -1.32 15.93
N ASN A 66 -12.28 -0.75 16.85
CA ASN A 66 -13.65 -1.17 17.11
C ASN A 66 -14.62 -0.84 15.97
N ALA A 67 -14.32 0.18 15.16
CA ALA A 67 -15.10 0.51 13.98
C ALA A 67 -14.82 -0.44 12.79
N CYS A 68 -13.76 -1.25 12.85
CA CYS A 68 -13.43 -2.18 11.79
C CYS A 68 -14.27 -3.45 11.86
N GLU A 69 -14.68 -3.95 10.70
CA GLU A 69 -15.22 -5.30 10.57
C GLU A 69 -14.09 -6.34 10.66
N ARG A 70 -14.39 -7.56 11.08
CA ARG A 70 -13.40 -8.66 11.01
C ARG A 70 -13.03 -8.94 9.55
N ALA A 71 -11.73 -8.90 9.24
CA ALA A 71 -11.26 -9.09 7.88
C ALA A 71 -11.40 -10.55 7.43
N LYS A 72 -12.33 -10.80 6.51
CA LYS A 72 -12.41 -12.07 5.76
C LYS A 72 -11.35 -12.12 4.66
N PHE A 73 -10.97 -13.31 4.20
CA PHE A 73 -10.10 -13.49 3.03
C PHE A 73 -10.75 -14.39 1.97
N GLY A 74 -10.32 -14.23 0.72
CA GLY A 74 -10.78 -15.05 -0.38
C GLY A 74 -10.05 -16.39 -0.43
N ARG A 75 -10.78 -17.49 -0.55
CA ARG A 75 -10.25 -18.84 -0.80
C ARG A 75 -10.95 -19.41 -2.04
N GLY A 76 -10.36 -19.18 -3.22
CA GLY A 76 -11.06 -19.45 -4.48
C GLY A 76 -12.23 -18.49 -4.66
N ASP A 77 -13.43 -19.03 -4.89
CA ASP A 77 -14.66 -18.24 -5.03
C ASP A 77 -15.33 -17.88 -3.67
N ASP A 78 -14.82 -18.42 -2.56
CA ASP A 78 -15.42 -18.23 -1.23
C ASP A 78 -14.75 -17.12 -0.42
N THR A 79 -15.54 -16.37 0.33
CA THR A 79 -15.06 -15.42 1.35
C THR A 79 -15.13 -16.06 2.73
N VAL A 80 -14.00 -16.50 3.28
CA VAL A 80 -13.90 -17.24 4.54
C VAL A 80 -13.34 -16.34 5.65
N LEU A 81 -13.94 -16.43 6.84
CA LEU A 81 -13.40 -15.86 8.07
C LEU A 81 -12.61 -16.95 8.80
N ASP A 82 -11.29 -16.95 8.68
CA ASP A 82 -10.41 -17.84 9.43
C ASP A 82 -9.28 -17.03 10.09
N GLU A 83 -9.42 -16.88 11.42
CA GLU A 83 -8.49 -16.12 12.27
C GLU A 83 -7.15 -16.81 12.50
N THR A 84 -7.03 -18.08 12.11
CA THR A 84 -5.73 -18.78 12.11
C THR A 84 -4.88 -18.41 10.89
N TYR A 85 -5.49 -17.78 9.87
CA TYR A 85 -4.82 -17.31 8.66
C TYR A 85 -4.64 -15.78 8.61
N ARG A 86 -5.64 -15.03 9.08
CA ARG A 86 -5.59 -13.56 9.13
C ARG A 86 -6.28 -13.02 10.38
N LYS A 87 -5.59 -12.19 11.14
CA LYS A 87 -6.16 -11.42 12.26
C LYS A 87 -5.97 -9.94 12.00
N ALA A 88 -6.98 -9.29 11.45
CA ALA A 88 -6.98 -7.85 11.19
C ALA A 88 -8.42 -7.32 11.17
N GLY A 89 -8.58 -6.04 11.51
CA GLY A 89 -9.78 -5.27 11.16
C GLY A 89 -9.72 -4.84 9.69
N LYS A 90 -10.88 -4.76 9.03
CA LYS A 90 -11.03 -4.13 7.72
C LYS A 90 -12.10 -3.06 7.74
N MET A 91 -11.96 -2.09 6.86
CA MET A 91 -13.01 -1.14 6.51
C MET A 91 -13.03 -0.97 4.99
N ASP A 92 -14.21 -1.04 4.41
CA ASP A 92 -14.40 -0.91 2.96
C ASP A 92 -14.37 0.58 2.55
N ALA A 93 -14.01 0.89 1.31
CA ALA A 93 -13.75 2.26 0.83
C ALA A 93 -14.92 3.24 0.95
N ASP A 94 -16.15 2.77 1.12
CA ASP A 94 -17.34 3.60 1.35
C ASP A 94 -17.47 4.07 2.81
N SER A 95 -16.68 3.48 3.71
CA SER A 95 -16.79 3.64 5.15
C SER A 95 -15.66 4.49 5.74
N PHE A 96 -14.66 4.85 4.93
CA PHE A 96 -13.58 5.76 5.33
C PHE A 96 -13.14 6.70 4.22
N MET A 97 -12.52 7.80 4.62
CA MET A 97 -11.85 8.77 3.75
C MET A 97 -10.48 9.11 4.34
N THR A 98 -9.46 9.17 3.49
CA THR A 98 -8.11 9.57 3.88
C THR A 98 -7.76 10.92 3.24
N GLY A 99 -6.98 11.73 3.95
CA GLY A 99 -6.37 12.94 3.37
C GLY A 99 -5.17 12.65 2.47
N LEU A 100 -4.75 11.39 2.31
CA LEU A 100 -3.64 11.02 1.42
C LEU A 100 -4.04 11.21 -0.05
N ASP A 101 -3.50 12.25 -0.67
CA ASP A 101 -3.60 12.50 -2.11
C ASP A 101 -2.38 11.89 -2.83
N LEU A 102 -2.57 10.71 -3.41
CA LEU A 102 -1.50 9.99 -4.10
C LEU A 102 -0.99 10.72 -5.36
N GLU A 103 -1.86 11.48 -6.04
CA GLU A 103 -1.47 12.22 -7.24
C GLU A 103 -0.58 13.40 -6.86
N ALA A 104 -0.96 14.15 -5.81
CA ALA A 104 -0.18 15.28 -5.34
C ALA A 104 1.22 14.90 -4.81
N THR A 105 1.41 13.64 -4.40
CA THR A 105 2.71 13.16 -3.88
C THR A 105 3.70 12.69 -4.94
N GLY A 106 3.27 12.47 -6.19
CA GLY A 106 4.10 11.84 -7.23
C GLY A 106 4.38 10.35 -7.01
N LEU A 107 3.76 9.72 -6.00
CA LEU A 107 3.95 8.29 -5.72
C LEU A 107 3.45 7.43 -6.88
N ARG A 108 2.35 7.82 -7.53
CA ARG A 108 1.81 7.11 -8.70
C ARG A 108 2.83 7.01 -9.82
N ASP A 109 3.52 8.10 -10.14
CA ASP A 109 4.53 8.13 -11.20
C ASP A 109 5.74 7.26 -10.83
N THR A 110 6.17 7.32 -9.57
CA THR A 110 7.26 6.47 -9.05
C THR A 110 6.90 4.99 -9.18
N VAL A 111 5.68 4.62 -8.81
CA VAL A 111 5.14 3.25 -8.94
C VAL A 111 5.01 2.86 -10.42
N GLN A 112 4.57 3.77 -11.29
CA GLN A 112 4.46 3.52 -12.73
C GLN A 112 5.83 3.20 -13.34
N VAL A 113 6.86 4.00 -13.05
CA VAL A 113 8.23 3.78 -13.52
C VAL A 113 8.84 2.50 -12.92
N GLY A 114 8.55 2.21 -11.64
CA GLY A 114 9.08 1.01 -10.97
C GLY A 114 8.42 -0.30 -11.40
N LEU A 115 7.13 -0.27 -11.75
CA LEU A 115 6.37 -1.46 -12.14
C LEU A 115 6.37 -1.73 -13.65
N LEU A 116 6.37 -0.67 -14.48
CA LEU A 116 6.27 -0.80 -15.92
C LEU A 116 7.66 -0.72 -16.56
N SER A 117 7.95 -1.66 -17.45
CA SER A 117 9.18 -1.62 -18.27
C SER A 117 9.10 -0.50 -19.30
N ASN A 118 10.23 -0.08 -19.88
CA ASN A 118 10.26 0.99 -20.91
C ASN A 118 9.37 0.74 -22.14
N LYS A 119 8.99 -0.52 -22.40
CA LYS A 119 8.05 -0.90 -23.46
C LYS A 119 6.58 -0.66 -23.10
N ASP A 120 6.29 -0.57 -21.81
CA ASP A 120 4.96 -0.42 -21.21
C ASP A 120 4.76 0.97 -20.58
N GLU A 121 5.74 1.87 -20.63
CA GLU A 121 5.69 3.24 -20.04
C GLU A 121 4.47 4.06 -20.50
N THR A 122 3.93 3.77 -21.68
CA THR A 122 2.74 4.43 -22.24
C THR A 122 1.44 3.99 -21.56
N ARG A 123 1.45 2.91 -20.77
CA ARG A 123 0.28 2.44 -20.03
C ARG A 123 0.10 3.29 -18.78
N GLY A 124 -1.04 3.96 -18.66
CA GLY A 124 -1.39 4.71 -17.46
C GLY A 124 -1.63 3.79 -16.26
N VAL A 125 -1.12 4.19 -15.10
CA VAL A 125 -1.50 3.61 -13.80
C VAL A 125 -2.52 4.54 -13.15
N ARG A 126 -3.58 3.96 -12.57
CA ARG A 126 -4.57 4.66 -11.75
C ARG A 126 -4.57 4.07 -10.35
N ALA A 127 -4.48 4.92 -9.33
CA ALA A 127 -4.67 4.51 -7.95
C ALA A 127 -6.16 4.51 -7.59
N GLU A 128 -6.59 3.50 -6.84
CA GLU A 128 -7.98 3.37 -6.38
C GLU A 128 -8.00 3.06 -4.88
N LEU A 129 -8.80 3.84 -4.14
CA LEU A 129 -9.04 3.54 -2.74
C LEU A 129 -9.82 2.23 -2.63
N TYR A 130 -9.24 1.24 -1.96
CA TYR A 130 -9.81 -0.10 -1.89
C TYR A 130 -10.32 -0.45 -0.49
N LYS A 131 -9.41 -0.72 0.45
CA LYS A 131 -9.73 -1.15 1.81
C LYS A 131 -8.68 -0.65 2.78
N LEU A 132 -9.13 -0.22 3.95
CA LEU A 132 -8.28 0.02 5.09
C LEU A 132 -8.15 -1.28 5.88
N ASN A 133 -6.92 -1.71 6.14
CA ASN A 133 -6.64 -2.86 7.00
C ASN A 133 -5.96 -2.37 8.27
N VAL A 134 -6.52 -2.70 9.43
CA VAL A 134 -6.01 -2.29 10.74
C VAL A 134 -5.47 -3.52 11.46
N TYR A 135 -4.19 -3.46 11.82
CA TYR A 135 -3.46 -4.52 12.51
C TYR A 135 -3.20 -4.07 13.93
N GLY A 136 -3.89 -4.70 14.90
CA GLY A 136 -3.62 -4.51 16.32
C GLY A 136 -2.49 -5.40 16.84
N GLU A 137 -2.32 -5.44 18.15
CA GLU A 137 -1.31 -6.32 18.77
C GLU A 137 -1.55 -7.80 18.45
N GLY A 138 -0.49 -8.50 18.03
CA GLY A 138 -0.54 -9.91 17.63
C GLY A 138 -1.34 -10.17 16.34
N ALA A 139 -1.68 -9.13 15.58
CA ALA A 139 -2.29 -9.24 14.26
C ALA A 139 -1.27 -9.77 13.23
N PHE A 140 -1.74 -10.55 12.26
CA PHE A 140 -0.88 -11.12 11.22
C PHE A 140 -1.64 -11.37 9.92
N PHE A 141 -0.89 -11.48 8.83
CA PHE A 141 -1.33 -12.00 7.55
C PHE A 141 -0.31 -13.05 7.09
N LYS A 142 -0.72 -14.31 6.97
CA LYS A 142 0.18 -15.37 6.48
C LYS A 142 0.36 -15.25 4.97
N THR A 143 1.61 -15.18 4.54
CA THR A 143 2.05 -15.32 3.15
C THR A 143 1.93 -16.76 2.67
#